data_AF-A0A942AWB1-F1
#
_entry.id   AF-A0A942AWB1-F1
#
_cell.length_a   1.000
_cell.length_b   1.000
_cell.length_c   1.000
_cell.angle_alpha   90.00
_cell.angle_beta   90.00
_cell.angle_gamma   90.00
#
_symmetry.space_group_name_H-M   'P 1'
#
loop_
_entity.id
_entity.type
_entity.pdbx_description
1 polymer ?
#
loop_
_entity_poly.entity_id
_entity_poly.type
_entity_poly.pdbx_seq_one_letter_code
_entity_poly.pdbx_strand_id
1 'polypeptide(L)'
;MNPWQQGSAWFQPTLGIDRVAELLDIQPASVRRYLTDHSGFPEPTEQRGNRNFWTPASIYRHIWTTKPAQRQHIPRLCPLADDIPPATFIESEVIETRGLTYVLHTWEPGDHRGPIGVTYAKDFQRIDDAAAAHLLSLRPHLSAITLAKSATNQHPPSQPRIVVADHAGTDGYPWEIGWHDLTALVQVDLPWWSYGLTDVDAMNSWRPGTPIAQIRPHAADFTADHFERCRPHDGSPADRALAEIADTTDRALAAAFYIWPSGQDDIPNRPGLRHAAIAVLSSQPPTPASPETIRDALRHRIDDKDLAVRAVNTGRGFEVLHPAITHELLTIDRDHCSRLAHEWCHRLTAVEPAHANEIGYHWVAHTMNQQPYQWWRDPLNPAVWAISATDGKTYATLGTRMPARGRIEELAIEDGLPFFRDSAGNTFPVPSADGAIHRTTGSSATRLTATILALLDDASRDIYRADHNRDGLDTEATGLYEAICDSHGTVILSRSDLEQLREETPQGAARREEFLARIAPFRTGGWLDKLS
;
A
#
# COMPACT_ATOMS: atom_id res chain seq x y z
N MET A 1 -16.36 -32.68 11.02
CA MET A 1 -16.31 -31.79 9.85
C MET A 1 -14.91 -31.90 9.29
N ASN A 2 -14.78 -32.17 7.99
CA ASN A 2 -13.47 -32.29 7.33
C ASN A 2 -12.73 -30.93 7.45
N PRO A 3 -11.41 -30.89 7.76
CA PRO A 3 -10.67 -29.63 7.85
C PRO A 3 -10.82 -28.72 6.62
N TRP A 4 -11.01 -29.30 5.42
CA TRP A 4 -11.23 -28.55 4.17
C TRP A 4 -12.60 -27.84 4.09
N GLN A 5 -13.57 -28.27 4.91
CA GLN A 5 -14.91 -27.67 4.97
C GLN A 5 -14.99 -26.52 5.97
N GLN A 6 -14.03 -26.44 6.90
CA GLN A 6 -14.03 -25.45 7.96
C GLN A 6 -13.83 -24.05 7.36
N GLY A 7 -14.74 -23.12 7.66
CA GLY A 7 -14.65 -21.74 7.17
C GLY A 7 -15.16 -21.51 5.74
N SER A 8 -15.56 -22.55 5.00
CA SER A 8 -16.19 -22.41 3.69
C SER A 8 -17.68 -22.03 3.84
N ALA A 9 -18.11 -21.04 3.04
CA ALA A 9 -19.48 -20.59 2.91
C ALA A 9 -20.42 -21.67 2.32
N TRP A 10 -19.89 -22.64 1.57
CA TRP A 10 -20.66 -23.77 1.04
C TRP A 10 -21.35 -24.59 2.13
N PHE A 11 -20.77 -24.63 3.32
CA PHE A 11 -21.25 -25.41 4.47
C PHE A 11 -21.85 -24.54 5.57
N GLN A 12 -22.00 -23.23 5.34
CA GLN A 12 -22.67 -22.34 6.29
C GLN A 12 -24.19 -22.32 6.04
N PRO A 13 -25.03 -22.38 7.08
CA PRO A 13 -26.49 -22.35 6.96
C PRO A 13 -27.00 -20.95 6.62
N THR A 14 -26.82 -20.52 5.38
CA THR A 14 -27.13 -19.16 4.90
C THR A 14 -28.39 -19.09 4.04
N LEU A 15 -28.86 -20.22 3.50
CA LEU A 15 -30.00 -20.25 2.59
C LEU A 15 -31.31 -20.39 3.38
N GLY A 16 -32.14 -19.34 3.36
CA GLY A 16 -33.53 -19.42 3.82
C GLY A 16 -34.46 -20.04 2.76
N ILE A 17 -35.71 -20.33 3.15
CA ILE A 17 -36.72 -20.98 2.29
C ILE A 17 -36.83 -20.31 0.92
N ASP A 18 -36.88 -18.98 0.86
CA ASP A 18 -37.10 -18.27 -0.41
C ASP A 18 -35.93 -18.47 -1.38
N ARG A 19 -34.69 -18.44 -0.88
CA ARG A 19 -33.51 -18.69 -1.71
C ARG A 19 -33.38 -20.16 -2.11
N VAL A 20 -33.77 -21.10 -1.23
CA VAL A 20 -33.84 -22.53 -1.59
C VAL A 20 -34.88 -22.75 -2.69
N ALA A 21 -36.04 -22.11 -2.58
CA ALA A 21 -37.09 -22.20 -3.58
C ALA A 21 -36.64 -21.63 -4.94
N GLU A 22 -35.94 -20.50 -4.93
CA GLU A 22 -35.33 -19.88 -6.11
C GLU A 22 -34.31 -20.82 -6.78
N LEU A 23 -33.35 -21.36 -6.03
CA LEU A 23 -32.34 -22.28 -6.58
C LEU A 23 -32.94 -23.56 -7.16
N LEU A 24 -34.07 -24.01 -6.60
CA LEU A 24 -34.78 -25.19 -7.09
C LEU A 24 -35.78 -24.84 -8.20
N ASP A 25 -36.01 -23.58 -8.52
CA ASP A 25 -37.09 -23.12 -9.42
C ASP A 25 -38.47 -23.67 -9.01
N ILE A 26 -38.83 -23.47 -7.73
CA ILE A 26 -40.12 -23.86 -7.16
C ILE A 26 -40.68 -22.76 -6.27
N GLN A 27 -41.92 -22.91 -5.82
CA GLN A 27 -42.54 -21.99 -4.87
C GLN A 27 -42.07 -22.28 -3.43
N PRO A 28 -41.90 -21.25 -2.57
CA PRO A 28 -41.58 -21.41 -1.15
C PRO A 28 -42.53 -22.36 -0.39
N ALA A 29 -43.80 -22.42 -0.79
CA ALA A 29 -44.77 -23.36 -0.23
C ALA A 29 -44.41 -24.82 -0.50
N SER A 30 -43.82 -25.12 -1.66
CA SER A 30 -43.36 -26.47 -2.02
C SER A 30 -42.21 -26.94 -1.14
N VAL A 31 -41.27 -26.05 -0.79
CA VAL A 31 -40.18 -26.36 0.16
C VAL A 31 -40.75 -26.76 1.53
N ARG A 32 -41.75 -26.02 2.03
CA ARG A 32 -42.41 -26.34 3.31
C ARG A 32 -43.11 -27.70 3.28
N ARG A 33 -43.71 -28.07 2.14
CA ARG A 33 -44.34 -29.37 1.95
C ARG A 33 -43.32 -30.51 1.87
N TYR A 34 -42.18 -30.30 1.21
CA TYR A 34 -41.12 -31.33 1.18
C TYR A 34 -40.56 -31.63 2.57
N LEU A 35 -40.53 -30.65 3.47
CA LEU A 35 -40.16 -30.85 4.87
C LEU A 35 -41.15 -31.70 5.66
N THR A 36 -42.45 -31.69 5.31
CA THR A 36 -43.45 -32.53 5.98
C THR A 36 -43.51 -33.93 5.40
N ASP A 37 -43.31 -34.07 4.09
CA ASP A 37 -43.53 -35.32 3.34
C ASP A 37 -42.27 -36.24 3.30
N HIS A 38 -41.13 -35.83 3.90
CA HIS A 38 -39.87 -36.59 4.06
C HIS A 38 -39.27 -37.22 2.79
N SER A 39 -39.59 -36.68 1.61
CA SER A 39 -39.25 -37.27 0.31
C SER A 39 -37.80 -36.98 -0.11
N GLY A 40 -36.80 -37.53 0.58
CA GLY A 40 -35.38 -37.42 0.20
C GLY A 40 -34.84 -35.98 0.03
N PHE A 41 -35.58 -35.00 0.54
CA PHE A 41 -35.24 -33.58 0.51
C PHE A 41 -34.26 -33.28 1.65
N PRO A 42 -33.24 -32.45 1.44
CA PRO A 42 -32.26 -32.14 2.48
C PRO A 42 -32.93 -31.49 3.70
N GLU A 43 -32.61 -32.00 4.88
CA GLU A 43 -33.05 -31.39 6.13
C GLU A 43 -32.34 -30.04 6.36
N PRO A 44 -32.99 -29.07 7.04
CA PRO A 44 -32.34 -27.82 7.43
C PRO A 44 -31.16 -28.12 8.35
N THR A 45 -30.04 -27.45 8.08
CA THR A 45 -28.83 -27.58 8.90
C THR A 45 -28.93 -26.78 10.19
N GLU A 46 -29.69 -25.69 10.19
CA GLU A 46 -29.94 -24.86 11.36
C GLU A 46 -31.37 -24.34 11.38
N GLN A 47 -31.93 -24.20 12.59
CA GLN A 47 -33.20 -23.54 12.82
C GLN A 47 -33.01 -22.34 13.75
N ARG A 48 -33.33 -21.13 13.26
CA ARG A 48 -33.27 -19.88 14.04
C ARG A 48 -34.70 -19.37 14.28
N GLY A 49 -35.24 -19.66 15.46
CA GLY A 49 -36.65 -19.44 15.76
C GLY A 49 -37.56 -20.25 14.84
N ASN A 50 -38.44 -19.59 14.09
CA ASN A 50 -39.37 -20.25 13.15
C ASN A 50 -38.84 -20.31 11.71
N ARG A 51 -37.53 -20.09 11.50
CA ARG A 51 -36.90 -20.08 10.18
C ARG A 51 -35.91 -21.23 10.05
N ASN A 52 -36.00 -21.93 8.93
CA ASN A 52 -35.12 -23.03 8.55
C ASN A 52 -34.04 -22.52 7.61
N PHE A 53 -32.80 -22.96 7.84
CA PHE A 53 -31.64 -22.60 7.05
C PHE A 53 -30.92 -23.84 6.54
N TRP A 54 -30.55 -23.80 5.27
CA TRP A 54 -29.77 -24.85 4.60
C TRP A 54 -28.41 -24.33 4.20
N THR A 55 -27.48 -25.26 4.04
CA THR A 55 -26.19 -24.98 3.42
C THR A 55 -26.33 -24.99 1.90
N PRO A 56 -25.60 -24.13 1.17
CA PRO A 56 -25.53 -24.21 -0.29
C PRO A 56 -25.16 -25.61 -0.81
N ALA A 57 -24.17 -26.28 -0.18
CA ALA A 57 -23.75 -27.60 -0.60
C ALA A 57 -24.88 -28.65 -0.53
N SER A 58 -25.72 -28.65 0.52
CA SER A 58 -26.79 -29.65 0.64
C SER A 58 -27.86 -29.48 -0.44
N ILE A 59 -28.21 -28.23 -0.76
CA ILE A 59 -29.18 -27.92 -1.82
C ILE A 59 -28.63 -28.26 -3.20
N TYR A 60 -27.37 -27.90 -3.50
CA TYR A 60 -26.77 -28.23 -4.80
C TYR A 60 -26.55 -29.72 -5.00
N ARG A 61 -26.25 -30.49 -3.95
CA ARG A 61 -26.21 -31.96 -4.01
C ARG A 61 -27.59 -32.56 -4.29
N HIS A 62 -28.64 -31.97 -3.72
CA HIS A 62 -30.00 -32.37 -4.04
C HIS A 62 -30.30 -32.09 -5.53
N ILE A 63 -30.02 -30.89 -6.03
CA ILE A 63 -30.16 -30.54 -7.46
C ILE A 63 -29.39 -31.51 -8.35
N TRP A 64 -28.13 -31.81 -8.01
CA TRP A 64 -27.31 -32.76 -8.75
C TRP A 64 -27.98 -34.13 -8.88
N THR A 65 -28.59 -34.61 -7.80
CA THR A 65 -29.18 -35.95 -7.73
C THR A 65 -30.57 -36.01 -8.38
N THR A 66 -31.40 -34.98 -8.16
CA THR A 66 -32.84 -35.04 -8.49
C THR A 66 -33.23 -34.23 -9.73
N LYS A 67 -32.39 -33.28 -10.18
CA LYS A 67 -32.72 -32.36 -11.28
C LYS A 67 -31.58 -32.28 -12.32
N PRO A 68 -31.41 -33.30 -13.19
CA PRO A 68 -30.35 -33.32 -14.20
C PRO A 68 -30.31 -32.08 -15.11
N ALA A 69 -31.49 -31.55 -15.49
CA ALA A 69 -31.59 -30.35 -16.34
C ALA A 69 -31.07 -29.06 -15.69
N GLN A 70 -30.95 -29.02 -14.36
CA GLN A 70 -30.47 -27.85 -13.62
C GLN A 70 -28.98 -27.96 -13.24
N ARG A 71 -28.30 -29.07 -13.55
CA ARG A 71 -26.90 -29.29 -13.16
C ARG A 71 -25.93 -28.23 -13.68
N GLN A 72 -26.22 -27.65 -14.83
CA GLN A 72 -25.44 -26.57 -15.45
C GLN A 72 -25.45 -25.25 -14.66
N HIS A 73 -26.38 -25.08 -13.71
CA HIS A 73 -26.46 -23.90 -12.84
C HIS A 73 -25.75 -24.11 -11.50
N ILE A 74 -25.21 -25.30 -11.25
CA ILE A 74 -24.46 -25.59 -10.02
C ILE A 74 -23.09 -24.94 -10.15
N PRO A 75 -22.71 -24.03 -9.23
CA PRO A 75 -21.38 -23.43 -9.21
C PRO A 75 -20.27 -24.47 -9.31
N ARG A 76 -19.25 -24.21 -10.13
CA ARG A 76 -18.15 -25.13 -10.35
C ARG A 76 -17.39 -25.39 -9.06
N LEU A 77 -17.21 -24.37 -8.21
CA LEU A 77 -16.49 -24.54 -6.93
C LEU A 77 -17.32 -25.24 -5.84
N CYS A 78 -18.59 -25.54 -6.06
CA CYS A 78 -19.42 -26.20 -5.04
C CYS A 78 -19.05 -27.70 -4.91
N PRO A 79 -18.66 -28.18 -3.72
CA PRO A 79 -18.34 -29.60 -3.49
C PRO A 79 -19.62 -30.46 -3.41
N LEU A 80 -19.79 -31.36 -4.38
CA LEU A 80 -20.99 -32.21 -4.49
C LEU A 80 -20.89 -33.56 -3.76
N ALA A 81 -19.78 -33.84 -3.09
CA ALA A 81 -19.62 -34.98 -2.19
C ALA A 81 -18.91 -34.53 -0.91
N ASP A 82 -19.08 -35.28 0.17
CA ASP A 82 -18.35 -35.04 1.42
C ASP A 82 -16.92 -35.57 1.38
N ASP A 83 -16.69 -36.61 0.56
CA ASP A 83 -15.42 -37.31 0.42
C ASP A 83 -14.93 -37.23 -1.03
N ILE A 84 -14.55 -36.02 -1.45
CA ILE A 84 -13.94 -35.76 -2.77
C ILE A 84 -12.44 -36.10 -2.66
N PRO A 85 -11.87 -36.92 -3.56
CA PRO A 85 -10.43 -37.13 -3.60
C PRO A 85 -9.65 -35.82 -3.78
N PRO A 86 -8.43 -35.70 -3.22
CA PRO A 86 -7.57 -34.54 -3.44
C PRO A 86 -7.37 -34.23 -4.93
N ALA A 87 -7.41 -32.95 -5.29
CA ALA A 87 -7.18 -32.49 -6.64
C ALA A 87 -5.75 -32.81 -7.11
N THR A 88 -5.62 -33.07 -8.41
CA THR A 88 -4.32 -33.28 -9.05
C THR A 88 -3.87 -32.00 -9.73
N PHE A 89 -2.62 -31.57 -9.45
CA PHE A 89 -2.00 -30.48 -10.19
C PHE A 89 -1.69 -30.93 -11.62
N ILE A 90 -2.09 -30.14 -12.61
CA ILE A 90 -1.91 -30.46 -14.04
C ILE A 90 -0.73 -29.68 -14.62
N GLU A 91 -0.80 -28.35 -14.60
CA GLU A 91 0.20 -27.49 -15.22
C GLU A 91 0.22 -26.09 -14.61
N SER A 92 1.26 -25.33 -14.96
CA SER A 92 1.37 -23.90 -14.68
C SER A 92 1.74 -23.15 -15.95
N GLU A 93 1.17 -21.96 -16.10
CA GLU A 93 1.27 -21.12 -17.28
C GLU A 93 1.41 -19.64 -16.90
N VAL A 94 2.23 -18.89 -17.64
CA VAL A 94 2.27 -17.42 -17.57
C VAL A 94 1.35 -16.83 -18.65
N ILE A 95 0.49 -15.90 -18.26
CA ILE A 95 -0.43 -15.19 -19.15
C ILE A 95 -0.14 -13.70 -19.09
N GLU A 96 0.20 -13.12 -20.24
CA GLU A 96 0.32 -11.67 -20.40
C GLU A 96 -0.90 -11.14 -21.17
N THR A 97 -1.68 -10.27 -20.53
CA THR A 97 -2.88 -9.70 -21.13
C THR A 97 -3.25 -8.39 -20.47
N ARG A 98 -3.82 -7.45 -21.23
CA ARG A 98 -4.23 -6.12 -20.74
C ARG A 98 -3.11 -5.36 -20.01
N GLY A 99 -1.85 -5.60 -20.39
CA GLY A 99 -0.67 -4.97 -19.76
C GLY A 99 -0.37 -5.48 -18.35
N LEU A 100 -0.88 -6.66 -17.98
CA LEU A 100 -0.64 -7.34 -16.70
C LEU A 100 -0.15 -8.77 -16.95
N THR A 101 0.59 -9.29 -15.98
CA THR A 101 1.12 -10.66 -15.98
C THR A 101 0.44 -11.47 -14.89
N TYR A 102 -0.05 -12.65 -15.27
CA TYR A 102 -0.69 -13.61 -14.38
C TYR A 102 0.03 -14.95 -14.45
N VAL A 103 -0.05 -15.71 -13.37
CA VAL A 103 0.35 -17.12 -13.34
C VAL A 103 -0.88 -17.95 -13.02
N LEU A 104 -1.21 -18.86 -13.92
CA LEU A 104 -2.35 -19.77 -13.83
C LEU A 104 -1.86 -21.16 -13.45
N HIS A 105 -2.35 -21.70 -12.33
CA HIS A 105 -2.17 -23.09 -11.93
C HIS A 105 -3.44 -23.88 -12.25
N THR A 106 -3.34 -24.88 -13.12
CA THR A 106 -4.46 -25.73 -13.50
C THR A 106 -4.54 -26.94 -12.58
N TRP A 107 -5.71 -27.17 -12.00
CA TRP A 107 -6.01 -28.29 -11.10
C TRP A 107 -7.18 -29.09 -11.64
N GLU A 108 -7.10 -30.43 -11.51
CA GLU A 108 -8.22 -31.35 -11.77
C GLU A 108 -8.80 -31.79 -10.41
N PRO A 109 -9.96 -31.25 -9.98
CA PRO A 109 -10.60 -31.69 -8.75
C PRO A 109 -11.09 -33.13 -8.85
N GLY A 110 -11.09 -33.86 -7.73
CA GLY A 110 -11.53 -35.26 -7.67
C GLY A 110 -13.03 -35.48 -7.91
N ASP A 111 -13.81 -34.43 -8.16
CA ASP A 111 -15.24 -34.51 -8.45
C ASP A 111 -15.56 -34.77 -9.93
N HIS A 112 -14.52 -34.82 -10.78
CA HIS A 112 -14.61 -35.10 -12.23
C HIS A 112 -15.54 -34.14 -13.00
N ARG A 113 -15.75 -32.92 -12.50
CA ARG A 113 -16.55 -31.87 -13.17
C ARG A 113 -15.71 -30.93 -14.04
N GLY A 114 -14.50 -31.36 -14.42
CA GLY A 114 -13.58 -30.65 -15.30
C GLY A 114 -12.57 -29.76 -14.56
N PRO A 115 -11.46 -29.39 -15.20
CA PRO A 115 -10.37 -28.68 -14.54
C PRO A 115 -10.76 -27.24 -14.17
N ILE A 116 -10.08 -26.70 -13.16
CA ILE A 116 -10.21 -25.31 -12.74
C ILE A 116 -8.85 -24.62 -12.74
N GLY A 117 -8.88 -23.30 -12.90
CA GLY A 117 -7.69 -22.44 -12.80
C GLY A 117 -7.61 -21.72 -11.46
N VAL A 118 -6.46 -21.78 -10.80
CA VAL A 118 -6.11 -20.93 -9.65
C VAL A 118 -5.07 -19.92 -10.13
N THR A 119 -5.43 -18.65 -10.16
CA THR A 119 -4.63 -17.60 -10.80
C THR A 119 -4.11 -16.60 -9.79
N TYR A 120 -2.85 -16.22 -9.97
CA TYR A 120 -2.14 -15.20 -9.22
C TYR A 120 -1.71 -14.07 -10.14
N ALA A 121 -1.76 -12.83 -9.67
CA ALA A 121 -1.29 -11.67 -10.43
C ALA A 121 0.09 -11.26 -9.93
N LYS A 122 0.98 -10.82 -10.84
CA LYS A 122 2.23 -10.16 -10.45
C LYS A 122 1.96 -8.93 -9.59
N ASP A 123 0.88 -8.19 -9.90
CA ASP A 123 0.46 -6.97 -9.22
C ASP A 123 -1.02 -7.07 -8.81
N PHE A 124 -1.27 -7.31 -7.52
CA PHE A 124 -2.64 -7.40 -6.98
C PHE A 124 -3.38 -6.07 -6.91
N GLN A 125 -2.70 -4.92 -7.01
CA GLN A 125 -3.36 -3.60 -6.91
C GLN A 125 -3.98 -3.16 -8.23
N ARG A 126 -3.48 -3.68 -9.36
CA ARG A 126 -3.95 -3.29 -10.70
C ARG A 126 -5.06 -4.19 -11.26
N ILE A 127 -5.43 -5.27 -10.57
CA ILE A 127 -6.43 -6.22 -11.06
C ILE A 127 -7.86 -5.80 -10.72
N ASP A 128 -8.75 -5.87 -11.71
CA ASP A 128 -10.19 -5.70 -11.55
C ASP A 128 -10.92 -7.05 -11.39
N ASP A 129 -12.21 -7.01 -11.04
CA ASP A 129 -13.04 -8.23 -10.92
C ASP A 129 -13.33 -8.86 -12.30
N ALA A 130 -13.23 -8.09 -13.39
CA ALA A 130 -13.46 -8.56 -14.76
C ALA A 130 -12.29 -9.41 -15.31
N ALA A 131 -11.11 -9.35 -14.68
CA ALA A 131 -9.93 -10.10 -15.08
C ALA A 131 -10.16 -11.61 -15.06
N ALA A 132 -10.87 -12.15 -14.05
CA ALA A 132 -11.16 -13.59 -13.98
C ALA A 132 -11.98 -14.07 -15.18
N ALA A 133 -13.01 -13.31 -15.58
CA ALA A 133 -13.85 -13.64 -16.74
C ALA A 133 -13.07 -13.55 -18.05
N HIS A 134 -12.21 -12.54 -18.18
CA HIS A 134 -11.31 -12.41 -19.32
C HIS A 134 -10.35 -13.60 -19.42
N LEU A 135 -9.72 -13.99 -18.32
CA LEU A 135 -8.83 -15.15 -18.27
C LEU A 135 -9.57 -16.45 -18.65
N LEU A 136 -10.80 -16.63 -18.17
CA LEU A 136 -11.61 -17.81 -18.51
C LEU A 136 -11.92 -17.84 -20.02
N SER A 137 -12.20 -16.68 -20.63
CA SER A 137 -12.43 -16.58 -22.08
C SER A 137 -11.19 -16.97 -22.91
N LEU A 138 -9.99 -16.77 -22.38
CA LEU A 138 -8.73 -17.18 -23.01
C LEU A 138 -8.45 -18.67 -22.83
N ARG A 139 -9.10 -19.33 -21.86
CA ARG A 139 -8.88 -20.75 -21.50
C ARG A 139 -10.21 -21.50 -21.41
N PRO A 140 -10.93 -21.65 -22.54
CA PRO A 140 -12.29 -22.23 -22.55
C PRO A 140 -12.34 -23.73 -22.21
N HIS A 141 -11.19 -24.39 -22.05
CA HIS A 141 -11.11 -25.77 -21.58
C HIS A 141 -11.24 -25.88 -20.05
N LEU A 142 -11.03 -24.77 -19.32
CA LEU A 142 -11.25 -24.71 -17.88
C LEU A 142 -12.73 -24.50 -17.60
N SER A 143 -13.24 -25.15 -16.55
CA SER A 143 -14.64 -25.01 -16.15
C SER A 143 -14.88 -23.74 -15.32
N ALA A 144 -13.85 -23.28 -14.60
CA ALA A 144 -13.85 -22.02 -13.87
C ALA A 144 -12.42 -21.50 -13.66
N ILE A 145 -12.30 -20.20 -13.43
CA ILE A 145 -11.06 -19.56 -12.98
C ILE A 145 -11.32 -18.82 -11.68
N THR A 146 -10.41 -19.00 -10.72
CA THR A 146 -10.30 -18.18 -9.52
C THR A 146 -9.10 -17.27 -9.65
N LEU A 147 -9.24 -16.01 -9.24
CA LEU A 147 -8.17 -15.02 -9.17
C LEU A 147 -7.99 -14.59 -7.72
N ALA A 148 -6.81 -14.86 -7.17
CA ALA A 148 -6.42 -14.46 -5.83
C ALA A 148 -6.29 -12.92 -5.74
N LYS A 149 -6.71 -12.35 -4.61
CA LYS A 149 -6.53 -10.93 -4.28
C LYS A 149 -5.79 -10.77 -2.96
N SER A 150 -5.01 -9.69 -2.84
CA SER A 150 -4.32 -9.31 -1.60
C SER A 150 -5.26 -8.85 -0.50
N ALA A 151 -6.49 -8.46 -0.83
CA ALA A 151 -7.52 -8.11 0.14
C ALA A 151 -7.95 -9.35 0.94
N THR A 152 -8.06 -9.20 2.25
CA THR A 152 -8.64 -10.22 3.12
C THR A 152 -10.16 -10.15 3.08
N ASN A 153 -10.82 -11.28 3.35
CA ASN A 153 -12.24 -11.28 3.65
C ASN A 153 -12.52 -10.57 4.99
N GLN A 154 -13.72 -10.02 5.15
CA GLN A 154 -14.10 -9.29 6.38
C GLN A 154 -14.41 -10.22 7.56
N HIS A 155 -14.49 -11.53 7.33
CA HIS A 155 -14.94 -12.52 8.31
C HIS A 155 -13.79 -13.41 8.83
N PRO A 156 -13.63 -13.55 10.16
CA PRO A 156 -12.67 -14.49 10.71
C PRO A 156 -12.96 -15.94 10.31
N PRO A 157 -11.92 -16.77 10.11
CA PRO A 157 -10.51 -16.40 10.15
C PRO A 157 -10.08 -15.67 8.87
N SER A 158 -9.17 -14.68 9.00
CA SER A 158 -8.61 -13.93 7.85
C SER A 158 -8.14 -14.89 6.76
N GLN A 159 -8.56 -14.66 5.53
CA GLN A 159 -8.19 -15.43 4.33
C GLN A 159 -8.13 -14.52 3.11
N PRO A 160 -7.38 -14.90 2.07
CA PRO A 160 -7.41 -14.19 0.80
C PRO A 160 -8.82 -14.18 0.21
N ARG A 161 -9.24 -13.02 -0.29
CA ARG A 161 -10.41 -12.92 -1.17
C ARG A 161 -10.06 -13.55 -2.52
N ILE A 162 -11.04 -14.22 -3.12
CA ILE A 162 -10.93 -14.66 -4.51
C ILE A 162 -12.05 -14.05 -5.35
N VAL A 163 -11.77 -13.83 -6.62
CA VAL A 163 -12.78 -13.55 -7.65
C VAL A 163 -12.94 -14.77 -8.51
N VAL A 164 -14.17 -15.13 -8.87
CA VAL A 164 -14.45 -16.35 -9.62
C VAL A 164 -15.16 -16.00 -10.93
N ALA A 165 -14.70 -16.63 -12.01
CA ALA A 165 -15.41 -16.72 -13.26
C ALA A 165 -15.79 -18.17 -13.52
N ASP A 166 -17.04 -18.39 -13.92
CA ASP A 166 -17.63 -19.70 -14.15
C ASP A 166 -18.50 -19.63 -15.41
N HIS A 167 -18.43 -20.65 -16.27
CA HIS A 167 -19.30 -20.77 -17.44
C HIS A 167 -20.79 -20.89 -17.08
N ALA A 168 -21.11 -21.36 -15.88
CA ALA A 168 -22.47 -21.40 -15.33
C ALA A 168 -22.99 -20.02 -14.88
N GLY A 169 -22.13 -18.99 -14.85
CA GLY A 169 -22.40 -17.70 -14.22
C GLY A 169 -22.11 -17.70 -12.72
N THR A 170 -22.17 -16.51 -12.11
CA THR A 170 -21.78 -16.31 -10.71
C THR A 170 -22.97 -16.19 -9.73
N ASP A 171 -24.20 -16.13 -10.24
CA ASP A 171 -25.41 -15.89 -9.43
C ASP A 171 -25.68 -17.00 -8.40
N GLY A 172 -25.15 -18.20 -8.63
CA GLY A 172 -25.29 -19.34 -7.72
C GLY A 172 -24.28 -19.35 -6.56
N TYR A 173 -23.29 -18.47 -6.56
CA TYR A 173 -22.27 -18.44 -5.52
C TYR A 173 -22.74 -17.72 -4.25
N PRO A 174 -22.17 -18.05 -3.08
CA PRO A 174 -22.30 -17.22 -1.88
C PRO A 174 -21.82 -15.79 -2.15
N TRP A 175 -22.45 -14.83 -1.47
CA TRP A 175 -22.13 -13.39 -1.61
C TRP A 175 -20.65 -13.05 -1.36
N GLU A 176 -19.98 -13.83 -0.51
CA GLU A 176 -18.54 -13.73 -0.28
C GLU A 176 -17.90 -15.10 -0.49
N ILE A 177 -17.17 -15.25 -1.60
CA ILE A 177 -16.32 -16.42 -1.83
C ILE A 177 -14.92 -16.12 -1.31
N GLY A 178 -14.41 -16.99 -0.45
CA GLY A 178 -13.05 -16.94 0.06
C GLY A 178 -12.19 -18.12 -0.41
N TRP A 179 -10.92 -18.08 -0.01
CA TRP A 179 -9.98 -19.18 -0.21
C TRP A 179 -10.50 -20.54 0.28
N HIS A 180 -11.22 -20.59 1.40
CA HIS A 180 -11.78 -21.84 1.93
C HIS A 180 -12.84 -22.46 1.01
N ASP A 181 -13.57 -21.65 0.23
CA ASP A 181 -14.56 -22.16 -0.71
C ASP A 181 -13.91 -22.87 -1.90
N LEU A 182 -12.70 -22.44 -2.27
CA LEU A 182 -11.86 -23.11 -3.25
C LEU A 182 -11.23 -24.38 -2.66
N THR A 183 -10.66 -24.30 -1.45
CA THR A 183 -9.97 -25.45 -0.83
C THR A 183 -10.92 -26.57 -0.41
N ALA A 184 -12.19 -26.24 -0.12
CA ALA A 184 -13.25 -27.20 0.06
C ALA A 184 -13.48 -28.12 -1.16
N LEU A 185 -13.25 -27.60 -2.37
CA LEU A 185 -13.31 -28.38 -3.60
C LEU A 185 -12.00 -29.14 -3.85
N VAL A 186 -10.85 -28.48 -3.75
CA VAL A 186 -9.58 -29.08 -4.19
C VAL A 186 -8.95 -30.03 -3.16
N GLN A 187 -9.28 -29.89 -1.87
CA GLN A 187 -8.78 -30.73 -0.77
C GLN A 187 -7.25 -30.89 -0.71
N VAL A 188 -6.52 -29.84 -1.11
CA VAL A 188 -5.06 -29.76 -1.08
C VAL A 188 -4.61 -28.40 -0.56
N ASP A 189 -3.38 -28.33 -0.08
CA ASP A 189 -2.73 -27.07 0.22
C ASP A 189 -2.44 -26.31 -1.09
N LEU A 190 -3.00 -25.10 -1.22
CA LEU A 190 -2.73 -24.20 -2.33
C LEU A 190 -1.67 -23.16 -1.96
N PRO A 191 -0.82 -22.74 -2.91
CA PRO A 191 0.21 -21.75 -2.65
C PRO A 191 -0.41 -20.37 -2.45
N TRP A 192 -0.01 -19.70 -1.37
CA TRP A 192 -0.31 -18.30 -1.11
C TRP A 192 0.93 -17.46 -1.40
N TRP A 193 0.76 -16.43 -2.23
CA TRP A 193 1.79 -15.47 -2.57
C TRP A 193 1.41 -14.13 -1.98
N SER A 194 2.05 -13.77 -0.87
CA SER A 194 1.85 -12.47 -0.22
C SER A 194 2.17 -11.34 -1.19
N TYR A 195 1.42 -10.24 -1.09
CA TYR A 195 1.76 -9.04 -1.86
C TYR A 195 3.16 -8.57 -1.46
N GLY A 196 4.01 -8.27 -2.44
CA GLY A 196 5.42 -7.99 -2.19
C GLY A 196 6.37 -9.17 -2.47
N LEU A 197 5.84 -10.39 -2.64
CA LEU A 197 6.61 -11.62 -2.92
C LEU A 197 6.11 -12.35 -4.19
N THR A 198 5.54 -11.62 -5.14
CA THR A 198 4.90 -12.15 -6.36
C THR A 198 5.86 -12.27 -7.54
N ASP A 199 6.95 -13.01 -7.37
CA ASP A 199 7.89 -13.31 -8.45
C ASP A 199 7.27 -14.29 -9.48
N VAL A 200 7.22 -13.87 -10.74
CA VAL A 200 6.52 -14.63 -11.80
C VAL A 200 7.18 -15.97 -12.06
N ASP A 201 8.50 -16.05 -12.03
CA ASP A 201 9.24 -17.28 -12.29
C ASP A 201 9.08 -18.28 -11.14
N ALA A 202 9.12 -17.81 -9.89
CA ALA A 202 8.85 -18.63 -8.71
C ALA A 202 7.39 -19.12 -8.69
N MET A 203 6.43 -18.24 -9.00
CA MET A 203 5.02 -18.61 -9.14
C MET A 203 4.82 -19.68 -10.21
N ASN A 204 5.43 -19.51 -11.38
CA ASN A 204 5.25 -20.42 -12.51
C ASN A 204 5.97 -21.77 -12.34
N SER A 205 7.11 -21.78 -11.65
CA SER A 205 7.88 -23.00 -11.36
C SER A 205 7.36 -23.77 -10.14
N TRP A 206 6.48 -23.17 -9.33
CA TRP A 206 5.89 -23.83 -8.16
C TRP A 206 5.09 -25.08 -8.52
N ARG A 207 5.25 -26.14 -7.74
CA ARG A 207 4.50 -27.39 -7.81
C ARG A 207 4.18 -27.89 -6.39
N PRO A 208 3.23 -28.81 -6.21
CA PRO A 208 3.01 -29.44 -4.91
C PRO A 208 4.32 -30.06 -4.37
N GLY A 209 4.70 -29.69 -3.15
CA GLY A 209 5.95 -30.12 -2.52
C GLY A 209 7.19 -29.27 -2.85
N THR A 210 7.07 -28.25 -3.71
CA THR A 210 8.14 -27.27 -3.94
C THR A 210 8.50 -26.58 -2.62
N PRO A 211 9.80 -26.45 -2.28
CA PRO A 211 10.24 -25.68 -1.12
C PRO A 211 9.76 -24.22 -1.18
N ILE A 212 9.61 -23.61 -0.01
CA ILE A 212 9.26 -22.20 0.11
C ILE A 212 10.32 -21.35 -0.63
N ALA A 213 9.86 -20.51 -1.55
CA ALA A 213 10.70 -19.61 -2.32
C ALA A 213 11.27 -18.50 -1.43
N GLN A 214 12.49 -18.10 -1.73
CA GLN A 214 13.18 -17.00 -1.07
C GLN A 214 13.24 -15.83 -2.05
N ILE A 215 12.40 -14.82 -1.82
CA ILE A 215 12.18 -13.71 -2.76
C ILE A 215 12.58 -12.40 -2.11
N ARG A 216 13.30 -11.56 -2.87
CA ARG A 216 13.57 -10.18 -2.49
C ARG A 216 12.27 -9.37 -2.60
N PRO A 217 11.87 -8.61 -1.55
CA PRO A 217 10.65 -7.82 -1.58
C PRO A 217 10.55 -6.89 -2.79
N HIS A 218 9.39 -6.89 -3.45
CA HIS A 218 9.09 -5.96 -4.53
C HIS A 218 7.58 -5.83 -4.73
N ALA A 219 7.09 -4.64 -5.05
CA ALA A 219 5.68 -4.41 -5.35
C ALA A 219 5.53 -3.70 -6.70
N ALA A 220 4.98 -4.40 -7.69
CA ALA A 220 4.94 -3.91 -9.07
C ALA A 220 6.35 -3.51 -9.56
N ASP A 221 6.56 -2.23 -9.88
CA ASP A 221 7.85 -1.68 -10.29
C ASP A 221 8.68 -1.15 -9.11
N PHE A 222 8.17 -1.17 -7.89
CA PHE A 222 8.93 -0.76 -6.72
C PHE A 222 9.83 -1.89 -6.24
N THR A 223 11.14 -1.76 -6.48
CA THR A 223 12.15 -2.73 -6.09
C THR A 223 13.47 -2.07 -5.76
N ALA A 224 14.14 -2.57 -4.72
CA ALA A 224 15.49 -2.14 -4.35
C ALA A 224 16.55 -2.55 -5.39
N ASP A 225 16.21 -3.44 -6.33
CA ASP A 225 17.08 -3.79 -7.46
C ASP A 225 17.47 -2.56 -8.30
N HIS A 226 16.62 -1.54 -8.35
CA HIS A 226 16.96 -0.28 -9.01
C HIS A 226 18.18 0.41 -8.40
N PHE A 227 18.37 0.34 -7.07
CA PHE A 227 19.58 0.86 -6.43
C PHE A 227 20.78 -0.06 -6.67
N GLU A 228 20.60 -1.38 -6.62
CA GLU A 228 21.67 -2.34 -6.94
C GLU A 228 22.23 -2.14 -8.34
N ARG A 229 21.36 -1.94 -9.33
CA ARG A 229 21.76 -1.69 -10.73
C ARG A 229 22.43 -0.33 -10.94
N CYS A 230 22.26 0.61 -10.01
CA CYS A 230 22.98 1.88 -10.02
C CYS A 230 24.40 1.76 -9.43
N ARG A 231 24.79 0.63 -8.84
CA ARG A 231 26.05 0.50 -8.13
C ARG A 231 27.26 0.43 -9.07
N PRO A 232 28.37 1.12 -8.74
CA PRO A 232 29.62 0.99 -9.49
C PRO A 232 30.42 -0.28 -9.11
N HIS A 233 30.10 -0.96 -8.01
CA HIS A 233 30.79 -2.18 -7.53
C HIS A 233 32.31 -2.03 -7.30
N ASP A 234 32.75 -0.83 -6.93
CA ASP A 234 34.16 -0.48 -6.72
C ASP A 234 34.53 -0.27 -5.24
N GLY A 235 33.59 -0.46 -4.31
CA GLY A 235 33.78 -0.22 -2.87
C GLY A 235 33.85 1.26 -2.48
N SER A 236 33.57 2.18 -3.40
CA SER A 236 33.53 3.63 -3.12
C SER A 236 32.45 3.98 -2.08
N PRO A 237 32.48 5.20 -1.49
CA PRO A 237 31.38 5.67 -0.65
C PRO A 237 30.01 5.59 -1.33
N ALA A 238 29.93 5.87 -2.64
CA ALA A 238 28.71 5.74 -3.42
C ALA A 238 28.22 4.28 -3.53
N ASP A 239 29.13 3.33 -3.78
CA ASP A 239 28.80 1.90 -3.83
C ASP A 239 28.21 1.40 -2.51
N ARG A 240 28.86 1.73 -1.39
CA ARG A 240 28.39 1.35 -0.05
C ARG A 240 27.06 2.01 0.30
N ALA A 241 26.90 3.29 -0.04
CA ALA A 241 25.67 4.03 0.22
C ALA A 241 24.49 3.49 -0.60
N LEU A 242 24.69 3.16 -1.87
CA LEU A 242 23.66 2.55 -2.72
C LEU A 242 23.25 1.17 -2.21
N ALA A 243 24.20 0.35 -1.76
CA ALA A 243 23.91 -0.94 -1.11
C ALA A 243 23.09 -0.76 0.17
N GLU A 244 23.48 0.19 1.04
CA GLU A 244 22.75 0.48 2.29
C GLU A 244 21.32 0.96 2.02
N ILE A 245 21.13 1.82 1.01
CA ILE A 245 19.79 2.27 0.60
C ILE A 245 18.97 1.12 0.02
N ALA A 246 19.59 0.22 -0.76
CA ALA A 246 18.91 -0.95 -1.29
C ALA A 246 18.42 -1.86 -0.15
N ASP A 247 19.29 -2.18 0.82
CA ASP A 247 18.94 -2.97 2.01
C ASP A 247 17.83 -2.31 2.85
N THR A 248 17.90 -0.99 3.02
CA THR A 248 16.89 -0.21 3.75
C THR A 248 15.55 -0.23 3.01
N THR A 249 15.58 -0.16 1.67
CA THR A 249 14.40 -0.21 0.80
C THR A 249 13.73 -1.58 0.85
N ASP A 250 14.50 -2.67 0.78
CA ASP A 250 13.95 -4.03 0.93
C ASP A 250 13.23 -4.20 2.27
N ARG A 251 13.82 -3.68 3.35
CA ARG A 251 13.19 -3.77 4.67
C ARG A 251 11.96 -2.88 4.79
N ALA A 252 11.96 -1.69 4.21
CA ALA A 252 10.82 -0.79 4.21
C ALA A 252 9.64 -1.40 3.42
N LEU A 253 9.92 -1.98 2.25
CA LEU A 253 8.97 -2.79 1.47
C LEU A 253 8.42 -3.95 2.29
N ALA A 254 9.30 -4.70 2.96
CA ALA A 254 8.91 -5.82 3.82
C ALA A 254 7.98 -5.39 4.96
N ALA A 255 8.30 -4.28 5.63
CA ALA A 255 7.48 -3.73 6.68
C ALA A 255 6.10 -3.26 6.17
N ALA A 256 6.06 -2.58 5.02
CA ALA A 256 4.83 -2.05 4.44
C ALA A 256 3.81 -3.16 4.09
N PHE A 257 4.29 -4.35 3.77
CA PHE A 257 3.45 -5.49 3.40
C PHE A 257 3.42 -6.62 4.43
N TYR A 258 3.99 -6.39 5.61
CA TYR A 258 4.08 -7.39 6.68
C TYR A 258 4.73 -8.72 6.25
N ILE A 259 5.64 -8.68 5.27
CA ILE A 259 6.33 -9.86 4.75
C ILE A 259 7.71 -10.00 5.39
N TRP A 260 7.95 -11.11 6.08
CA TRP A 260 9.18 -11.30 6.85
C TRP A 260 9.84 -12.65 6.56
N PRO A 261 11.16 -12.80 6.84
CA PRO A 261 11.85 -14.08 6.72
C PRO A 261 11.27 -15.19 7.61
N SER A 262 10.50 -14.85 8.66
CA SER A 262 9.76 -15.81 9.50
C SER A 262 8.62 -16.51 8.74
N GLY A 263 8.18 -15.94 7.62
CA GLY A 263 7.30 -16.58 6.65
C GLY A 263 5.81 -16.55 6.95
N GLN A 264 5.35 -15.52 7.66
CA GLN A 264 3.93 -15.24 7.83
C GLN A 264 3.68 -13.75 7.62
N ASP A 265 2.79 -13.43 6.68
CA ASP A 265 2.03 -12.18 6.70
C ASP A 265 0.86 -12.30 7.71
N ASP A 266 -0.13 -11.40 7.64
CA ASP A 266 -1.31 -11.42 8.51
C ASP A 266 -2.24 -12.64 8.29
N ILE A 267 -1.95 -13.52 7.32
CA ILE A 267 -2.74 -14.70 6.96
C ILE A 267 -1.96 -15.97 7.34
N PRO A 268 -2.24 -16.63 8.47
CA PRO A 268 -1.43 -17.75 8.94
C PRO A 268 -1.53 -18.99 8.04
N ASN A 269 -0.43 -19.75 7.98
CA ASN A 269 -0.39 -21.09 7.37
C ASN A 269 -1.39 -22.04 8.04
N ARG A 270 -2.18 -22.77 7.24
CA ARG A 270 -3.18 -23.74 7.70
C ARG A 270 -3.53 -24.72 6.56
N PRO A 271 -4.28 -25.81 6.82
CA PRO A 271 -4.78 -26.66 5.73
C PRO A 271 -5.49 -25.82 4.67
N GLY A 272 -5.07 -25.95 3.41
CA GLY A 272 -5.60 -25.22 2.25
C GLY A 272 -4.82 -23.98 1.87
N LEU A 273 -3.99 -23.46 2.77
CA LEU A 273 -3.26 -22.22 2.56
C LEU A 273 -1.85 -22.35 3.11
N ARG A 274 -0.88 -22.42 2.19
CA ARG A 274 0.55 -22.43 2.53
C ARG A 274 1.25 -21.30 1.81
N HIS A 275 1.96 -20.46 2.55
CA HIS A 275 2.86 -19.48 1.96
C HIS A 275 3.87 -20.20 1.06
N ALA A 276 3.92 -19.74 -0.18
CA ALA A 276 4.85 -20.25 -1.18
C ALA A 276 6.17 -19.48 -1.19
N ALA A 277 6.25 -18.33 -0.50
CA ALA A 277 7.42 -17.48 -0.46
C ALA A 277 7.64 -16.82 0.90
N ILE A 278 8.89 -16.47 1.16
CA ILE A 278 9.34 -15.62 2.28
C ILE A 278 10.28 -14.53 1.78
N ALA A 279 10.32 -13.42 2.51
CA ALA A 279 11.22 -12.32 2.22
C ALA A 279 12.68 -12.71 2.50
N VAL A 280 13.56 -12.40 1.55
CA VAL A 280 15.02 -12.38 1.77
C VAL A 280 15.40 -10.97 2.18
N LEU A 281 15.86 -10.84 3.42
CA LEU A 281 16.34 -9.58 3.99
C LEU A 281 17.74 -9.78 4.55
N SER A 282 18.55 -8.73 4.51
CA SER A 282 19.82 -8.68 5.24
C SER A 282 19.59 -8.98 6.73
N SER A 283 20.47 -9.79 7.32
CA SER A 283 20.29 -10.31 8.69
C SER A 283 20.36 -9.22 9.75
N GLN A 284 21.06 -8.12 9.45
CA GLN A 284 21.11 -6.95 10.30
C GLN A 284 19.97 -5.98 9.95
N PRO A 285 19.20 -5.48 10.93
CA PRO A 285 18.31 -4.36 10.68
C PRO A 285 19.17 -3.16 10.25
N PRO A 286 18.95 -2.58 9.06
CA PRO A 286 19.63 -1.39 8.64
C PRO A 286 19.26 -0.26 9.60
N THR A 287 20.24 0.60 9.85
CA THR A 287 19.95 1.89 10.46
C THR A 287 19.18 2.71 9.42
N PRO A 288 18.19 3.54 9.80
CA PRO A 288 17.60 4.47 8.85
C PRO A 288 18.69 5.25 8.09
N ALA A 289 18.56 5.34 6.77
CA ALA A 289 19.59 5.91 5.92
C ALA A 289 19.90 7.35 6.37
N SER A 290 21.17 7.60 6.69
CA SER A 290 21.60 8.93 7.13
C SER A 290 21.55 9.92 5.96
N PRO A 291 21.40 11.24 6.20
CA PRO A 291 21.52 12.25 5.15
C PRO A 291 22.84 12.15 4.37
N GLU A 292 23.92 11.74 5.04
CA GLU A 292 25.22 11.49 4.42
C GLU A 292 25.20 10.27 3.49
N THR A 293 24.58 9.17 3.91
CA THR A 293 24.36 7.97 3.07
C THR A 293 23.55 8.37 1.83
N ILE A 294 22.43 9.07 2.01
CA ILE A 294 21.57 9.50 0.90
C ILE A 294 22.32 10.43 -0.04
N ARG A 295 23.07 11.40 0.48
CA ARG A 295 23.95 12.27 -0.31
C ARG A 295 24.93 11.46 -1.15
N ASP A 296 25.67 10.53 -0.54
CA ASP A 296 26.74 9.81 -1.22
C ASP A 296 26.19 8.89 -2.32
N ALA A 297 25.04 8.27 -2.09
CA ALA A 297 24.34 7.49 -3.10
C ALA A 297 23.84 8.36 -4.26
N LEU A 298 23.12 9.44 -3.96
CA LEU A 298 22.44 10.25 -4.97
C LEU A 298 23.38 11.18 -5.75
N ARG A 299 24.62 11.37 -5.27
CA ARG A 299 25.72 11.99 -6.03
C ARG A 299 26.42 11.03 -6.99
N HIS A 300 26.10 9.74 -6.94
CA HIS A 300 26.61 8.83 -7.95
C HIS A 300 26.07 9.23 -9.32
N ARG A 301 26.93 9.17 -10.33
CA ARG A 301 26.60 9.57 -11.70
C ARG A 301 26.20 8.34 -12.50
N ILE A 302 25.08 8.44 -13.20
CA ILE A 302 24.59 7.38 -14.07
C ILE A 302 23.97 8.00 -15.33
N ASP A 303 24.19 7.38 -16.48
CA ASP A 303 23.65 7.90 -17.75
C ASP A 303 22.22 7.40 -18.01
N ASP A 304 21.81 6.29 -17.40
CA ASP A 304 20.45 5.77 -17.46
C ASP A 304 19.51 6.58 -16.55
N LYS A 305 18.91 7.63 -17.13
CA LYS A 305 17.93 8.50 -16.47
C LYS A 305 16.75 7.72 -15.90
N ASP A 306 16.22 6.76 -16.67
CA ASP A 306 15.00 6.06 -16.28
C ASP A 306 15.25 5.14 -15.08
N LEU A 307 16.41 4.49 -15.04
CA LEU A 307 16.85 3.72 -13.88
C LEU A 307 17.04 4.61 -12.64
N ALA A 308 17.70 5.76 -12.79
CA ALA A 308 17.90 6.71 -11.69
C ALA A 308 16.56 7.19 -11.11
N VAL A 309 15.61 7.56 -11.97
CA VAL A 309 14.26 8.00 -11.56
C VAL A 309 13.51 6.88 -10.84
N ARG A 310 13.54 5.64 -11.37
CA ARG A 310 12.90 4.49 -10.72
C ARG A 310 13.51 4.17 -9.35
N ALA A 311 14.83 4.29 -9.21
CA ALA A 311 15.51 4.12 -7.93
C ALA A 311 15.01 5.17 -6.91
N VAL A 312 15.05 6.45 -7.25
CA VAL A 312 14.58 7.53 -6.36
C VAL A 312 13.08 7.39 -6.04
N ASN A 313 12.24 7.08 -7.02
CA ASN A 313 10.81 6.86 -6.80
C ASN A 313 10.54 5.68 -5.86
N THR A 314 11.33 4.60 -5.96
CA THR A 314 11.23 3.47 -5.04
C THR A 314 11.63 3.88 -3.63
N GLY A 315 12.81 4.49 -3.45
CA GLY A 315 13.28 4.90 -2.13
C GLY A 315 12.35 5.93 -1.46
N ARG A 316 11.72 6.83 -2.24
CA ARG A 316 10.71 7.76 -1.73
C ARG A 316 9.36 7.11 -1.43
N GLY A 317 8.89 6.19 -2.29
CA GLY A 317 7.59 5.52 -2.09
C GLY A 317 7.51 4.73 -0.78
N PHE A 318 8.66 4.36 -0.22
CA PHE A 318 8.82 3.69 1.07
C PHE A 318 9.65 4.52 2.06
N GLU A 319 9.69 5.84 1.84
CA GLU A 319 10.15 6.83 2.80
C GLU A 319 11.64 6.75 3.21
N VAL A 320 12.42 5.89 2.55
CA VAL A 320 13.87 5.68 2.78
C VAL A 320 14.68 6.93 2.48
N LEU A 321 14.27 7.70 1.46
CA LEU A 321 14.98 8.90 1.02
C LEU A 321 14.43 10.20 1.64
N HIS A 322 13.36 10.14 2.43
CA HIS A 322 12.68 11.32 2.99
C HIS A 322 13.59 12.30 3.75
N PRO A 323 14.67 11.88 4.45
CA PRO A 323 15.59 12.82 5.06
C PRO A 323 16.21 13.85 4.10
N ALA A 324 16.29 13.56 2.80
CA ALA A 324 16.84 14.46 1.78
C ALA A 324 15.87 14.78 0.63
N ILE A 325 15.01 13.84 0.25
CA ILE A 325 14.06 13.97 -0.86
C ILE A 325 12.71 13.37 -0.44
N THR A 326 11.74 14.23 -0.17
CA THR A 326 10.32 13.93 0.05
C THR A 326 9.53 14.03 -1.24
N HIS A 327 8.20 13.87 -1.24
CA HIS A 327 7.35 13.65 -2.43
C HIS A 327 7.25 14.79 -3.47
N GLU A 328 7.39 16.04 -3.07
CA GLU A 328 7.23 17.18 -3.97
C GLU A 328 8.52 18.01 -4.12
N LEU A 329 8.61 18.79 -5.21
CA LEU A 329 9.70 19.74 -5.43
C LEU A 329 9.33 21.10 -4.88
N LEU A 330 10.24 21.71 -4.13
CA LEU A 330 10.16 23.13 -3.82
C LEU A 330 10.34 23.93 -5.12
N THR A 331 9.38 24.80 -5.45
CA THR A 331 9.39 25.57 -6.71
C THR A 331 9.44 27.06 -6.39
N ILE A 332 10.59 27.70 -6.63
CA ILE A 332 10.85 29.09 -6.27
C ILE A 332 10.91 29.95 -7.52
N ASP A 333 10.04 30.95 -7.60
CA ASP A 333 10.21 32.07 -8.54
C ASP A 333 11.20 33.07 -7.93
N ARG A 334 12.39 33.20 -8.51
CA ARG A 334 13.46 34.03 -7.95
C ARG A 334 13.14 35.53 -7.94
N ASP A 335 12.22 35.96 -8.80
CA ASP A 335 11.80 37.36 -8.92
C ASP A 335 10.64 37.69 -7.97
N HIS A 336 9.89 36.68 -7.53
CA HIS A 336 8.70 36.81 -6.69
C HIS A 336 8.76 35.84 -5.49
N CYS A 337 9.82 35.92 -4.69
CA CYS A 337 9.95 35.13 -3.46
C CYS A 337 10.31 36.01 -2.27
N SER A 338 10.07 35.49 -1.06
CA SER A 338 10.56 36.12 0.17
C SER A 338 12.07 36.40 0.16
N ARG A 339 12.51 37.35 0.99
CA ARG A 339 13.94 37.67 1.17
C ARG A 339 14.76 36.43 1.57
N LEU A 340 14.23 35.58 2.45
CA LEU A 340 14.95 34.38 2.92
C LEU A 340 15.12 33.34 1.80
N ALA A 341 14.09 33.16 0.96
CA ALA A 341 14.17 32.30 -0.22
C ALA A 341 15.18 32.85 -1.24
N HIS A 342 15.22 34.17 -1.43
CA HIS A 342 16.18 34.82 -2.31
C HIS A 342 17.62 34.64 -1.82
N GLU A 343 17.87 34.83 -0.51
CA GLU A 343 19.17 34.59 0.11
C GLU A 343 19.63 33.14 -0.06
N TRP A 344 18.72 32.17 0.12
CA TRP A 344 19.02 30.76 -0.11
C TRP A 344 19.38 30.50 -1.58
N CYS A 345 18.59 31.02 -2.52
CA CYS A 345 18.86 30.88 -3.96
C CYS A 345 20.22 31.48 -4.37
N HIS A 346 20.59 32.63 -3.79
CA HIS A 346 21.86 33.31 -4.08
C HIS A 346 23.08 32.56 -3.51
N ARG A 347 22.89 31.73 -2.47
CA ARG A 347 23.95 30.89 -1.91
C ARG A 347 24.28 29.68 -2.79
N LEU A 348 23.35 29.26 -3.63
CA LEU A 348 23.52 28.09 -4.48
C LEU A 348 24.72 28.25 -5.42
N THR A 349 25.52 27.20 -5.55
CA THR A 349 26.67 27.16 -6.45
C THR A 349 26.34 26.36 -7.70
N ALA A 350 26.78 26.87 -8.85
CA ALA A 350 26.59 26.20 -10.12
C ALA A 350 27.36 24.86 -10.13
N VAL A 351 26.72 23.82 -10.64
CA VAL A 351 27.32 22.51 -10.81
C VAL A 351 27.89 22.38 -12.23
N GLU A 352 29.08 21.80 -12.33
CA GLU A 352 29.71 21.54 -13.61
C GLU A 352 28.87 20.56 -14.45
N PRO A 353 28.81 20.73 -15.79
CA PRO A 353 27.99 19.86 -16.64
C PRO A 353 28.28 18.36 -16.49
N ALA A 354 29.52 17.99 -16.15
CA ALA A 354 29.93 16.60 -15.91
C ALA A 354 29.28 15.94 -14.67
N HIS A 355 28.56 16.72 -13.87
CA HIS A 355 27.82 16.30 -12.67
C HIS A 355 26.30 16.48 -12.83
N ALA A 356 25.82 16.88 -14.00
CA ALA A 356 24.38 17.03 -14.25
C ALA A 356 23.63 15.68 -14.28
N ASN A 357 24.36 14.56 -14.42
CA ASN A 357 23.84 13.19 -14.46
C ASN A 357 23.96 12.45 -13.10
N GLU A 358 24.10 13.18 -11.98
CA GLU A 358 23.93 12.58 -10.65
C GLU A 358 22.48 12.07 -10.48
N ILE A 359 22.29 10.93 -9.81
CA ILE A 359 20.97 10.29 -9.62
C ILE A 359 19.93 11.28 -9.08
N GLY A 360 20.29 12.13 -8.11
CA GLY A 360 19.36 13.13 -7.55
C GLY A 360 18.85 14.13 -8.59
N TYR A 361 19.69 14.56 -9.55
CA TYR A 361 19.28 15.50 -10.60
C TYR A 361 18.38 14.88 -11.64
N HIS A 362 18.54 13.60 -11.96
CA HIS A 362 17.64 12.89 -12.89
C HIS A 362 16.20 12.92 -12.40
N TRP A 363 16.00 12.76 -11.08
CA TRP A 363 14.68 12.83 -10.48
C TRP A 363 14.09 14.25 -10.53
N VAL A 364 14.86 15.28 -10.17
CA VAL A 364 14.39 16.69 -10.28
C VAL A 364 14.03 17.03 -11.74
N ALA A 365 14.88 16.66 -12.69
CA ALA A 365 14.69 16.90 -14.12
C ALA A 365 13.53 16.09 -14.72
N HIS A 366 13.14 14.97 -14.11
CA HIS A 366 11.97 14.19 -14.51
C HIS A 366 10.68 14.80 -13.96
N THR A 367 10.69 15.25 -12.72
CA THR A 367 9.50 15.80 -12.04
C THR A 367 9.18 17.23 -12.48
N MET A 368 10.19 18.01 -12.88
CA MET A 368 9.94 19.33 -13.46
C MET A 368 9.32 19.19 -14.86
N ASN A 369 8.21 19.89 -15.12
CA ASN A 369 7.55 19.93 -16.43
C ASN A 369 8.22 20.92 -17.41
N GLN A 370 9.48 21.26 -17.19
CA GLN A 370 10.21 22.32 -17.90
C GLN A 370 11.59 21.83 -18.34
N GLN A 371 12.22 22.55 -19.26
CA GLN A 371 13.57 22.22 -19.69
C GLN A 371 14.59 22.69 -18.63
N PRO A 372 15.50 21.80 -18.16
CA PRO A 372 16.62 22.19 -17.31
C PRO A 372 17.52 23.21 -18.00
N TYR A 373 17.89 24.26 -17.28
CA TYR A 373 18.82 25.30 -17.75
C TYR A 373 20.14 25.28 -16.96
N GLN A 374 20.07 25.22 -15.62
CA GLN A 374 21.26 25.26 -14.77
C GLN A 374 21.09 24.37 -13.54
N TRP A 375 22.11 23.57 -13.22
CA TRP A 375 22.15 22.72 -12.04
C TRP A 375 22.86 23.42 -10.90
N TRP A 376 22.35 23.21 -9.70
CA TRP A 376 22.74 23.92 -8.49
C TRP A 376 22.95 22.97 -7.33
N ARG A 377 23.89 23.35 -6.45
CA ARG A 377 24.16 22.69 -5.19
C ARG A 377 24.12 23.69 -4.05
N ASP A 378 23.56 23.30 -2.91
CA ASP A 378 23.67 24.09 -1.69
C ASP A 378 24.97 23.70 -0.95
N PRO A 379 25.94 24.62 -0.77
CA PRO A 379 27.17 24.33 -0.04
C PRO A 379 26.93 23.99 1.44
N LEU A 380 25.80 24.42 2.02
CA LEU A 380 25.46 24.12 3.41
C LEU A 380 24.57 22.89 3.57
N ASN A 381 23.82 22.52 2.52
CA ASN A 381 23.05 21.28 2.47
C ASN A 381 23.46 20.44 1.25
N PRO A 382 24.48 19.58 1.40
CA PRO A 382 25.01 18.82 0.28
C PRO A 382 24.06 17.74 -0.26
N ALA A 383 22.97 17.45 0.45
CA ALA A 383 21.91 16.51 0.10
C ALA A 383 20.70 17.21 -0.57
N VAL A 384 20.91 18.38 -1.17
CA VAL A 384 19.91 19.08 -2.00
C VAL A 384 20.34 19.10 -3.45
N TRP A 385 19.42 18.74 -4.32
CA TRP A 385 19.55 18.86 -5.77
C TRP A 385 18.58 19.92 -6.25
N ALA A 386 19.11 20.98 -6.87
CA ALA A 386 18.31 22.06 -7.42
C ALA A 386 18.62 22.31 -8.90
N ILE A 387 17.58 22.64 -9.67
CA ILE A 387 17.65 22.91 -11.10
C ILE A 387 16.86 24.20 -11.37
N SER A 388 17.49 25.19 -12.01
CA SER A 388 16.75 26.27 -12.64
C SER A 388 16.27 25.85 -14.02
N ALA A 389 15.02 26.16 -14.31
CA ALA A 389 14.40 25.98 -15.61
C ALA A 389 14.56 27.22 -16.51
N THR A 390 14.23 27.07 -17.78
CA THR A 390 14.22 28.16 -18.76
C THR A 390 13.15 29.24 -18.48
N ASP A 391 12.16 28.96 -17.64
CA ASP A 391 11.13 29.92 -17.22
C ASP A 391 11.57 30.81 -16.03
N GLY A 392 12.82 30.67 -15.58
CA GLY A 392 13.38 31.44 -14.46
C GLY A 392 13.15 30.83 -13.08
N LYS A 393 12.31 29.78 -12.97
CA LYS A 393 12.04 29.13 -11.69
C LYS A 393 13.13 28.16 -11.29
N THR A 394 13.32 28.01 -9.98
CA THR A 394 14.25 27.03 -9.39
C THR A 394 13.46 25.93 -8.70
N TYR A 395 13.70 24.70 -9.11
CA TYR A 395 13.12 23.49 -8.54
C TYR A 395 14.16 22.82 -7.64
N ALA A 396 13.81 22.48 -6.41
CA ALA A 396 14.74 21.86 -5.48
C ALA A 396 14.11 20.69 -4.72
N THR A 397 14.91 19.69 -4.40
CA THR A 397 14.52 18.63 -3.46
C THR A 397 14.31 19.22 -2.07
N LEU A 398 13.33 18.69 -1.34
CA LEU A 398 13.07 19.03 0.06
C LEU A 398 13.18 17.77 0.91
N GLY A 399 13.83 17.85 2.07
CA GLY A 399 13.94 16.74 3.02
C GLY A 399 13.05 16.95 4.26
N THR A 400 13.02 15.95 5.15
CA THR A 400 12.38 16.04 6.49
C THR A 400 13.27 16.74 7.52
N ARG A 401 14.48 17.17 7.15
CA ARG A 401 15.37 17.92 8.03
C ARG A 401 16.31 18.83 7.25
N MET A 402 16.84 19.83 7.93
CA MET A 402 17.85 20.74 7.39
C MET A 402 19.12 20.71 8.25
N PRO A 403 20.31 20.93 7.68
CA PRO A 403 21.57 21.03 8.44
C PRO A 403 21.71 22.40 9.14
N ALA A 404 20.59 22.92 9.68
CA ALA A 404 20.54 24.16 10.44
C ALA A 404 21.18 24.00 11.82
N ARG A 405 21.45 25.10 12.51
CA ARG A 405 22.07 25.13 13.84
C ARG A 405 21.30 26.00 14.82
N GLY A 406 21.14 25.49 16.04
CA GLY A 406 20.46 26.22 17.10
C GLY A 406 18.96 26.25 16.86
N ARG A 407 18.35 27.44 16.88
CA ARG A 407 16.91 27.67 16.84
C ARG A 407 16.52 28.54 15.65
N ILE A 408 15.22 28.61 15.36
CA ILE A 408 14.68 29.56 14.38
C ILE A 408 14.75 30.97 14.96
N GLU A 409 15.41 31.90 14.26
CA GLU A 409 15.49 33.33 14.60
C GLU A 409 14.55 34.20 13.76
N GLU A 410 14.21 33.76 12.55
CA GLU A 410 13.30 34.45 11.63
C GLU A 410 12.59 33.42 10.74
N LEU A 411 11.32 33.66 10.44
CA LEU A 411 10.49 32.82 9.58
C LEU A 411 9.81 33.68 8.52
N ALA A 412 9.90 33.26 7.27
CA ALA A 412 9.07 33.75 6.16
C ALA A 412 7.97 32.73 5.89
N ILE A 413 6.72 33.14 6.04
CA ILE A 413 5.53 32.37 5.68
C ILE A 413 5.07 32.86 4.31
N GLU A 414 5.04 31.94 3.35
CA GLU A 414 4.56 32.16 2.00
C GLU A 414 3.91 30.86 1.54
N ASP A 415 2.75 30.94 0.87
CA ASP A 415 2.03 29.74 0.42
C ASP A 415 2.92 28.92 -0.53
N GLY A 416 3.20 27.68 -0.14
CA GLY A 416 4.08 26.77 -0.86
C GLY A 416 5.57 26.97 -0.65
N LEU A 417 6.00 28.07 -0.02
CA LEU A 417 7.41 28.49 0.02
C LEU A 417 7.87 29.03 1.40
N PRO A 418 7.59 28.35 2.53
CA PRO A 418 8.09 28.82 3.82
C PRO A 418 9.60 28.60 3.96
N PHE A 419 10.30 29.62 4.45
CA PHE A 419 11.75 29.61 4.73
C PHE A 419 12.03 30.12 6.14
N PHE A 420 13.11 29.66 6.75
CA PHE A 420 13.55 30.16 8.04
C PHE A 420 15.04 30.50 8.06
N ARG A 421 15.44 31.33 9.01
CA ARG A 421 16.83 31.61 9.37
C ARG A 421 17.15 31.01 10.73
N ASP A 422 18.28 30.31 10.80
CA ASP A 422 18.77 29.71 12.03
C ASP A 422 19.62 30.68 12.87
N SER A 423 20.01 30.27 14.09
CA SER A 423 20.88 31.08 14.97
C SER A 423 22.30 31.29 14.44
N ALA A 424 22.74 30.52 13.45
CA ALA A 424 24.00 30.72 12.76
C ALA A 424 23.88 31.71 11.57
N GLY A 425 22.69 32.26 11.33
CA GLY A 425 22.42 33.22 10.26
C GLY A 425 22.20 32.57 8.89
N ASN A 426 22.08 31.25 8.83
CA ASN A 426 21.87 30.52 7.58
C ASN A 426 20.38 30.38 7.30
N THR A 427 20.01 30.55 6.03
CA THR A 427 18.64 30.33 5.56
C THR A 427 18.44 28.94 4.99
N PHE A 428 17.26 28.37 5.24
CA PHE A 428 16.83 27.08 4.72
C PHE A 428 15.33 27.08 4.43
N PRO A 429 14.86 26.29 3.46
CA PRO A 429 13.45 26.00 3.35
C PRO A 429 12.96 25.25 4.59
N VAL A 430 11.71 25.45 4.98
CA VAL A 430 11.10 24.64 6.04
C VAL A 430 10.95 23.20 5.53
N PRO A 431 11.51 22.19 6.23
CA PRO A 431 11.40 20.78 5.81
C PRO A 431 9.94 20.31 5.79
N SER A 432 9.65 19.21 5.09
CA SER A 432 8.30 18.62 5.03
C SER A 432 8.26 17.23 5.67
N ALA A 433 7.27 16.97 6.56
CA ALA A 433 7.17 15.71 7.30
C ALA A 433 6.50 14.58 6.50
N ASP A 434 5.55 14.92 5.64
CA ASP A 434 4.75 13.99 4.84
C ASP A 434 5.02 14.11 3.33
N GLY A 435 5.98 14.95 2.97
CA GLY A 435 6.42 15.18 1.61
C GLY A 435 5.51 16.03 0.74
N ALA A 436 4.43 16.58 1.28
CA ALA A 436 3.66 17.61 0.60
C ALA A 436 4.33 18.98 0.76
N ILE A 437 4.14 19.85 -0.23
CA ILE A 437 4.45 21.27 -0.11
C ILE A 437 3.55 21.90 0.95
N HIS A 438 4.16 22.72 1.83
CA HIS A 438 3.45 23.46 2.86
C HIS A 438 2.54 24.52 2.27
N ARG A 439 1.23 24.36 2.46
CA ARG A 439 0.23 25.39 2.16
C ARG A 439 -0.25 26.10 3.42
N THR A 440 -0.69 27.33 3.26
CA THR A 440 -1.22 28.16 4.36
C THR A 440 -2.70 27.89 4.65
N THR A 441 -3.29 26.84 4.07
CA THR A 441 -4.72 26.52 4.20
C THR A 441 -4.99 25.06 4.55
N GLY A 442 -6.13 24.82 5.22
CA GLY A 442 -6.64 23.49 5.55
C GLY A 442 -5.69 22.67 6.43
N SER A 443 -5.69 21.34 6.26
CA SER A 443 -4.81 20.44 7.01
C SER A 443 -3.32 20.71 6.78
N SER A 444 -2.96 21.36 5.67
CA SER A 444 -1.58 21.75 5.43
C SER A 444 -1.12 22.90 6.32
N ALA A 445 -2.02 23.85 6.65
CA ALA A 445 -1.70 24.91 7.61
C ALA A 445 -1.39 24.31 8.97
N THR A 446 -2.22 23.36 9.43
CA THR A 446 -2.01 22.63 10.68
C THR A 446 -0.64 21.93 10.69
N ARG A 447 -0.26 21.24 9.61
CA ARG A 447 1.06 20.61 9.51
C ARG A 447 2.20 21.61 9.48
N LEU A 448 2.09 22.70 8.72
CA LEU A 448 3.10 23.76 8.69
C LEU A 448 3.31 24.33 10.10
N THR A 449 2.23 24.62 10.83
CA THR A 449 2.30 25.06 12.23
C THR A 449 3.01 24.02 13.10
N ALA A 450 2.64 22.74 13.02
CA ALA A 450 3.27 21.66 13.79
C ALA A 450 4.78 21.57 13.52
N THR A 451 5.16 21.61 12.24
CA THR A 451 6.55 21.61 11.78
C THR A 451 7.32 22.79 12.38
N ILE A 452 6.80 24.02 12.24
CA ILE A 452 7.47 25.22 12.76
C ILE A 452 7.65 25.12 14.27
N LEU A 453 6.59 24.75 15.00
CA LEU A 453 6.67 24.59 16.45
C LEU A 453 7.64 23.48 16.88
N ALA A 454 7.87 22.46 16.04
CA ALA A 454 8.87 21.41 16.30
C ALA A 454 10.30 21.90 16.10
N LEU A 455 10.50 22.82 15.16
CA LEU A 455 11.79 23.40 14.80
C LEU A 455 12.16 24.63 15.65
N LEU A 456 11.20 25.23 16.36
CA LEU A 456 11.43 26.47 17.11
C LEU A 456 12.68 26.40 17.98
N ASP A 457 12.86 25.35 18.77
CA ASP A 457 13.97 25.25 19.74
C ASP A 457 15.13 24.38 19.23
N ASP A 458 14.93 23.64 18.14
CA ASP A 458 15.96 22.86 17.43
C ASP A 458 15.67 22.90 15.92
N ALA A 459 16.30 23.84 15.23
CA ALA A 459 16.12 24.06 13.80
C ALA A 459 16.64 22.88 12.93
N SER A 460 17.43 21.97 13.51
CA SER A 460 18.03 20.83 12.83
C SER A 460 17.22 19.53 12.95
N ARG A 461 16.12 19.60 13.74
CA ARG A 461 15.28 18.47 14.09
C ARG A 461 14.70 17.82 12.85
N ASP A 462 14.68 16.49 12.87
CA ASP A 462 13.96 15.69 11.88
C ASP A 462 12.46 15.69 12.20
N ILE A 463 11.67 16.23 11.29
CA ILE A 463 10.22 16.42 11.48
C ILE A 463 9.40 15.23 11.01
N TYR A 464 10.02 14.24 10.35
CA TYR A 464 9.36 13.06 9.78
C TYR A 464 8.38 12.36 10.77
N ARG A 465 8.72 12.36 12.07
CA ARG A 465 7.88 11.81 13.15
C ARG A 465 7.43 12.85 14.18
N ALA A 466 7.86 14.10 14.06
CA ALA A 466 7.51 15.15 15.02
C ALA A 466 6.07 15.65 14.82
N ASP A 467 5.60 15.70 13.57
CA ASP A 467 4.27 16.18 13.23
C ASP A 467 3.17 15.16 13.54
N HIS A 468 3.45 13.86 13.38
CA HIS A 468 2.51 12.77 13.68
C HIS A 468 2.18 12.63 15.17
N ASN A 469 3.04 13.16 16.05
CA ASN A 469 2.89 13.06 17.51
C ASN A 469 2.25 14.31 18.14
N ARG A 470 2.00 15.38 17.36
CA ARG A 470 1.29 16.56 17.86
C ARG A 470 -0.18 16.43 17.55
N ASP A 471 -1.02 16.60 18.57
CA ASP A 471 -2.46 16.67 18.38
C ASP A 471 -2.76 17.87 17.47
N GLY A 472 -3.49 17.63 16.37
CA GLY A 472 -3.90 18.69 15.45
C GLY A 472 -4.68 19.79 16.18
N LEU A 473 -5.40 19.43 17.25
CA LEU A 473 -6.13 20.37 18.10
C LEU A 473 -5.22 21.35 18.84
N ASP A 474 -4.12 20.86 19.42
CA ASP A 474 -3.17 21.72 20.15
C ASP A 474 -2.40 22.61 19.18
N THR A 475 -2.22 22.15 17.94
CA THR A 475 -1.57 22.92 16.90
C THR A 475 -2.46 24.06 16.40
N GLU A 476 -3.73 23.76 16.11
CA GLU A 476 -4.73 24.74 15.67
C GLU A 476 -5.07 25.78 16.75
N ALA A 477 -4.82 25.46 18.02
CA ALA A 477 -5.08 26.35 19.15
C ALA A 477 -4.09 27.53 19.26
N THR A 478 -2.96 27.48 18.53
CA THR A 478 -1.89 28.49 18.64
C THR A 478 -2.16 29.74 17.80
N GLY A 479 -1.61 30.88 18.23
CA GLY A 479 -1.65 32.12 17.44
C GLY A 479 -0.87 31.99 16.11
N LEU A 480 0.12 31.10 16.07
CA LEU A 480 0.88 30.81 14.86
C LEU A 480 0.01 30.18 13.77
N TYR A 481 -0.93 29.30 14.13
CA TYR A 481 -1.87 28.74 13.16
C TYR A 481 -2.74 29.84 12.52
N GLU A 482 -3.24 30.78 13.32
CA GLU A 482 -4.03 31.92 12.84
C GLU A 482 -3.20 32.80 11.91
N ALA A 483 -1.97 33.14 12.31
CA ALA A 483 -1.05 33.92 11.48
C ALA A 483 -0.73 33.25 10.12
N ILE A 484 -0.66 31.91 10.10
CA ILE A 484 -0.47 31.15 8.85
C ILE A 484 -1.74 31.20 8.00
N CYS A 485 -2.92 30.93 8.57
CA CYS A 485 -4.18 30.88 7.82
C CYS A 485 -4.58 32.24 7.24
N ASP A 486 -4.29 33.31 7.96
CA ASP A 486 -4.63 34.68 7.56
C ASP A 486 -3.59 35.30 6.60
N SER A 487 -2.51 34.58 6.27
CA SER A 487 -1.49 35.06 5.36
C SER A 487 -1.99 35.10 3.91
N HIS A 488 -2.25 36.31 3.40
CA HIS A 488 -2.61 36.56 2.00
C HIS A 488 -1.40 36.97 1.13
N GLY A 489 -0.20 36.90 1.69
CA GLY A 489 1.08 37.23 1.05
C GLY A 489 2.25 36.86 1.98
N THR A 490 3.48 37.25 1.63
CA THR A 490 4.65 36.95 2.46
C THR A 490 4.57 37.64 3.82
N VAL A 491 4.58 36.86 4.90
CA VAL A 491 4.68 37.34 6.28
C VAL A 491 6.05 37.01 6.83
N ILE A 492 6.73 37.98 7.43
CA ILE A 492 8.01 37.77 8.11
C ILE A 492 7.78 37.87 9.61
N LEU A 493 8.14 36.82 10.34
CA LEU A 493 8.04 36.74 11.80
C LEU A 493 9.44 36.64 12.40
N SER A 494 9.72 37.48 13.38
CA SER A 494 10.93 37.39 14.21
C SER A 494 10.80 36.30 15.27
N ARG A 495 11.91 35.94 15.92
CA ARG A 495 11.89 35.04 17.09
C ARG A 495 10.89 35.46 18.15
N SER A 496 10.84 36.74 18.51
CA SER A 496 9.92 37.24 19.53
C SER A 496 8.46 37.09 19.10
N ASP A 497 8.17 37.30 17.82
CA ASP A 497 6.81 37.07 17.29
C ASP A 497 6.47 35.58 17.39
N LEU A 498 7.39 34.70 17.02
CA LEU A 498 7.19 33.24 17.11
C LEU A 498 7.00 32.75 18.55
N GLU A 499 7.72 33.32 19.52
CA GLU A 499 7.56 32.99 20.94
C GLU A 499 6.19 33.45 21.45
N GLN A 500 5.72 34.62 21.02
CA GLN A 500 4.38 35.10 21.37
C GLN A 500 3.28 34.25 20.71
N LEU A 501 3.45 33.89 19.43
CA LEU A 501 2.47 33.15 18.63
C LEU A 501 2.44 31.66 18.95
N ARG A 502 3.42 31.13 19.69
CA ARG A 502 3.40 29.76 20.22
C ARG A 502 2.29 29.55 21.25
N GLU A 503 1.87 30.62 21.93
CA GLU A 503 0.85 30.56 22.97
C GLU A 503 -0.55 30.30 22.37
N GLU A 504 -1.41 29.69 23.18
CA GLU A 504 -2.81 29.45 22.83
C GLU A 504 -3.60 30.77 22.78
N THR A 505 -4.48 30.89 21.78
CA THR A 505 -5.39 32.04 21.65
C THR A 505 -6.78 31.72 22.20
N PRO A 506 -7.58 32.73 22.59
CA PRO A 506 -8.98 32.51 22.97
C PRO A 506 -9.82 31.85 21.87
N GLN A 507 -9.52 32.15 20.60
CA GLN A 507 -10.19 31.56 19.45
C GLN A 507 -9.75 30.10 19.23
N GLY A 508 -8.46 29.80 19.41
CA GLY A 508 -7.91 28.45 19.42
C GLY A 508 -8.49 27.57 20.53
N ALA A 509 -8.56 28.10 21.75
CA ALA A 509 -9.19 27.43 22.89
C ALA A 509 -10.67 27.10 22.61
N ALA A 510 -11.43 28.06 22.05
CA ALA A 510 -12.83 27.86 21.68
C ALA A 510 -13.01 26.77 20.60
N ARG A 511 -12.15 26.74 19.57
CA ARG A 511 -12.16 25.69 18.53
C ARG A 511 -11.89 24.30 19.12
N ARG A 512 -10.93 24.19 20.03
CA ARG A 512 -10.64 22.93 20.74
C ARG A 512 -11.83 22.47 21.58
N GLU A 513 -12.46 23.38 22.33
CA GLU A 513 -13.65 23.06 23.14
C GLU A 513 -14.83 22.60 22.29
N GLU A 514 -15.11 23.27 21.15
CA GLU A 514 -16.17 22.88 20.22
C GLU A 514 -15.93 21.48 19.64
N PHE A 515 -14.70 21.17 19.23
CA PHE A 515 -14.34 19.85 18.73
C PHE A 515 -14.53 18.77 19.80
N LEU A 516 -14.00 19.01 21.02
CA LEU A 516 -14.15 18.09 22.15
C LEU A 516 -15.63 17.85 22.49
N ALA A 517 -16.46 18.89 22.44
CA ALA A 517 -17.92 18.76 22.63
C ALA A 517 -18.58 17.92 21.52
N ARG A 518 -18.12 18.02 20.27
CA ARG A 518 -18.61 17.24 19.13
C ARG A 518 -18.22 15.76 19.19
N ILE A 519 -17.04 15.45 19.74
CA ILE A 519 -16.55 14.06 19.85
C ILE A 519 -16.89 13.38 21.18
N ALA A 520 -17.26 14.15 22.22
CA ALA A 520 -17.70 13.63 23.52
C ALA A 520 -18.79 12.53 23.45
N PRO A 521 -19.79 12.58 22.54
CA PRO A 521 -20.77 11.51 22.37
C PRO A 521 -20.19 10.18 21.88
N PHE A 522 -19.01 10.21 21.25
CA PHE A 522 -18.34 9.03 20.69
C PHE A 522 -17.31 8.42 21.65
N ARG A 523 -16.87 9.15 22.69
CA ARG A 523 -15.97 8.63 23.74
C ARG A 523 -16.68 7.75 24.76
N THR A 524 -18.00 7.87 24.92
CA THR A 524 -18.79 7.02 25.83
C THR A 524 -19.28 5.72 25.17
N GLY A 525 -19.02 5.52 23.87
CA GLY A 525 -19.23 4.26 23.15
C GLY A 525 -17.93 3.43 23.12
N GLY A 526 -17.74 2.57 24.12
CA GLY A 526 -16.49 1.85 24.39
C GLY A 526 -15.85 1.12 23.22
N TRP A 527 -14.78 1.72 22.68
CA TRP A 527 -13.84 1.05 21.78
C TRP A 527 -12.35 1.21 22.17
N LEU A 528 -12.04 2.02 23.20
CA LEU A 528 -10.65 2.28 23.63
C LEU A 528 -10.22 1.59 24.94
N ASP A 529 -11.12 0.89 25.66
CA ASP A 529 -10.78 0.19 26.92
C ASP A 529 -10.24 -1.24 26.75
N LYS A 530 -9.84 -1.65 25.54
CA LYS A 530 -9.30 -2.99 25.27
C LYS A 530 -7.88 -2.98 24.70
N LEU A 531 -7.00 -2.13 25.23
CA LEU A 531 -5.55 -2.34 25.13
C LEU A 531 -4.89 -1.80 26.41
N SER A 532 -4.94 -2.60 27.48
CA SER A 532 -3.98 -2.57 28.59
C SER A 532 -3.38 -3.95 28.78
#